data_AF-A0A7C5L5X6-F1
#
_entry.id   AF-A0A7C5L5X6-F1
#
_cell.length_a   1.000
_cell.length_b   1.000
_cell.length_c   1.000
_cell.angle_alpha   90.00
_cell.angle_beta   90.00
_cell.angle_gamma   90.00
#
_symmetry.space_group_name_H-M   'P 1'
#
loop_
_entity.id
_entity.type
_entity.pdbx_description
1 polymer ?
#
loop_
_entity_poly.entity_id
_entity_poly.type
_entity_poly.pdbx_seq_one_letter_code
_entity_poly.pdbx_strand_id
1 'polypeptide(L)'
;IGAANTLKFSDEGVEAYNTDWIGFLRALEEVHRPDGASVLVLGAGGASRAVLYALRQVSAKVFLWNRTREKADRLAERFGARVVDAPEEALGEVDVVVNTTSVGLREDDPPPVNASLLKRDQLVVDLIYKETALLRAARERGCRVQNGFPMLVYQGAESFRIWTGCEPPVRVMKLSLLEFGYIPTDYSRTP
;
A
#
# COMPACT_ATOMS: atom_id res chain seq x y z
N ILE A 1 -9.67 0.25 -12.45
CA ILE A 1 -9.28 0.99 -11.22
C ILE A 1 -10.09 2.29 -11.05
N GLY A 2 -10.19 3.14 -12.08
CA GLY A 2 -10.88 4.43 -11.98
C GLY A 2 -10.02 5.54 -11.35
N ALA A 3 -8.71 5.46 -11.59
CA ALA A 3 -7.68 6.45 -11.28
C ALA A 3 -6.51 6.21 -12.25
N ALA A 4 -5.77 7.25 -12.62
CA ALA A 4 -4.55 7.17 -13.41
C ALA A 4 -3.43 7.95 -12.70
N ASN A 5 -2.22 7.41 -12.71
CA ASN A 5 -1.02 8.05 -12.14
C ASN A 5 0.14 8.14 -13.17
N THR A 6 -0.02 7.56 -14.36
CA THR A 6 0.98 7.58 -15.44
C THR A 6 0.29 7.93 -16.75
N LEU A 7 0.73 8.99 -17.42
CA LEU A 7 0.21 9.41 -18.72
C LEU A 7 1.30 9.32 -19.77
N LYS A 8 1.01 8.75 -20.94
CA LYS A 8 1.91 8.68 -22.09
C LYS A 8 1.33 9.51 -23.23
N PHE A 9 2.13 10.43 -23.75
CA PHE A 9 1.73 11.35 -24.82
C PHE A 9 2.36 10.88 -26.14
N SER A 10 1.57 10.85 -27.20
CA SER A 10 2.00 10.55 -28.56
C SER A 10 1.22 11.40 -29.57
N ASP A 11 1.58 11.30 -30.85
CA ASP A 11 0.85 11.96 -31.94
C ASP A 11 -0.60 11.46 -32.07
N GLU A 12 -0.91 10.27 -31.55
CA GLU A 12 -2.24 9.65 -31.56
C GLU A 12 -3.11 10.08 -30.36
N GLY A 13 -2.53 10.76 -29.37
CA GLY A 13 -3.24 11.29 -28.21
C GLY A 13 -2.56 10.99 -26.87
N VAL A 14 -3.38 10.82 -25.83
CA VAL A 14 -2.92 10.56 -24.46
C VAL A 14 -3.45 9.23 -23.97
N GLU A 15 -2.53 8.32 -23.67
CA GLU A 15 -2.84 7.05 -23.01
C GLU A 15 -2.69 7.21 -21.50
N ALA A 16 -3.68 6.73 -20.75
CA ALA A 16 -3.71 6.84 -19.30
C ALA A 16 -3.60 5.46 -18.64
N TYR A 17 -2.62 5.33 -17.74
CA TYR A 17 -2.27 4.10 -17.03
C TYR A 17 -2.37 4.29 -15.52
N ASN A 18 -2.46 3.17 -14.82
CA ASN A 18 -2.28 3.12 -13.37
C ASN A 18 -1.19 2.10 -13.04
N THR A 19 -0.09 2.56 -12.47
CA THR A 19 1.07 1.74 -12.08
C THR A 19 1.14 1.51 -10.57
N ASP A 20 0.34 2.20 -9.77
CA ASP A 20 0.28 2.04 -8.32
C ASP A 20 -0.09 0.62 -7.91
N TRP A 21 -1.02 -0.03 -8.61
CA TRP A 21 -1.44 -1.40 -8.27
C TRP A 21 -0.31 -2.42 -8.52
N ILE A 22 0.49 -2.21 -9.57
CA ILE A 22 1.69 -3.02 -9.86
C ILE A 22 2.76 -2.74 -8.80
N GLY A 23 2.94 -1.47 -8.46
CA GLY A 23 3.89 -1.05 -7.44
C GLY A 23 3.58 -1.66 -6.07
N PHE A 24 2.32 -1.60 -5.66
CA PHE A 24 1.84 -2.19 -4.42
C PHE A 24 2.02 -3.71 -4.41
N LEU A 25 1.60 -4.40 -5.47
CA LEU A 25 1.67 -5.87 -5.51
C LEU A 25 3.12 -6.37 -5.44
N ARG A 26 4.02 -5.79 -6.26
CA ARG A 26 5.45 -6.12 -6.21
C ARG A 26 6.08 -5.82 -4.85
N ALA A 27 5.70 -4.70 -4.22
CA ALA A 27 6.17 -4.37 -2.87
C ALA A 27 5.70 -5.42 -1.85
N LEU A 28 4.43 -5.81 -1.88
CA LEU A 28 3.87 -6.79 -0.97
C LEU A 28 4.54 -8.17 -1.13
N GLU A 29 4.80 -8.59 -2.38
CA GLU A 29 5.48 -9.85 -2.73
C GLU A 29 6.90 -9.96 -2.15
N GLU A 30 7.59 -8.84 -1.88
CA GLU A 30 8.92 -8.87 -1.23
C GLU A 30 8.86 -9.41 0.21
N VAL A 31 7.73 -9.26 0.89
CA VAL A 31 7.61 -9.48 2.34
C VAL A 31 6.50 -10.46 2.73
N HIS A 32 5.59 -10.77 1.81
CA HIS A 32 4.42 -11.62 2.05
C HIS A 32 3.92 -12.28 0.75
N ARG A 33 3.34 -13.47 0.86
CA ARG A 33 2.67 -14.13 -0.27
C ARG A 33 1.21 -13.69 -0.30
N PRO A 34 0.77 -12.91 -1.30
CA PRO A 34 -0.53 -12.26 -1.24
C PRO A 34 -1.69 -13.18 -1.66
N ASP A 35 -1.41 -14.32 -2.29
CA ASP A 35 -2.41 -15.27 -2.78
C ASP A 35 -3.32 -15.78 -1.66
N GLY A 36 -4.60 -15.43 -1.72
CA GLY A 36 -5.62 -15.89 -0.77
C GLY A 36 -5.49 -15.33 0.65
N ALA A 37 -4.58 -14.38 0.90
CA ALA A 37 -4.39 -13.74 2.20
C ALA A 37 -5.63 -12.97 2.64
N SER A 38 -5.89 -12.89 3.95
CA SER A 38 -6.90 -11.97 4.51
C SER A 38 -6.29 -10.60 4.78
N VAL A 39 -6.89 -9.55 4.23
CA VAL A 39 -6.32 -8.20 4.25
C VAL A 39 -7.35 -7.18 4.73
N LEU A 40 -6.99 -6.40 5.76
CA LEU A 40 -7.74 -5.22 6.17
C LEU A 40 -7.15 -3.98 5.50
N VAL A 41 -7.91 -3.33 4.63
CA VAL A 41 -7.56 -2.06 4.01
C VAL A 41 -8.22 -0.92 4.77
N LEU A 42 -7.42 0.04 5.22
CA LEU A 42 -7.86 1.25 5.89
C LEU A 42 -7.87 2.41 4.89
N GLY A 43 -9.02 3.03 4.70
CA GLY A 43 -9.23 4.14 3.79
C GLY A 43 -9.90 3.74 2.47
N ALA A 44 -10.75 4.62 1.97
CA ALA A 44 -11.45 4.49 0.68
C ALA A 44 -11.13 5.66 -0.27
N GLY A 45 -9.86 6.07 -0.30
CA GLY A 45 -9.34 7.16 -1.15
C GLY A 45 -8.86 6.70 -2.53
N GLY A 46 -8.07 7.55 -3.20
CA GLY A 46 -7.48 7.23 -4.52
C GLY A 46 -6.54 6.03 -4.47
N ALA A 47 -5.58 6.03 -3.53
CA ALA A 47 -4.61 4.94 -3.36
C ALA A 47 -5.29 3.58 -3.03
N SER A 48 -6.35 3.62 -2.21
CA SER A 48 -7.17 2.43 -1.89
C SER A 48 -7.68 1.73 -3.14
N ARG A 49 -8.05 2.45 -4.21
CA ARG A 49 -8.54 1.83 -5.46
C ARG A 49 -7.47 0.97 -6.14
N ALA A 50 -6.22 1.39 -6.11
CA ALA A 50 -5.10 0.63 -6.67
C ALA A 50 -4.80 -0.61 -5.81
N VAL A 51 -4.78 -0.45 -4.48
CA VAL A 51 -4.59 -1.56 -3.53
C VAL A 51 -5.71 -2.60 -3.66
N LEU A 52 -6.98 -2.18 -3.62
CA LEU A 52 -8.13 -3.08 -3.75
C LEU A 52 -8.12 -3.81 -5.10
N TYR A 53 -7.74 -3.11 -6.18
CA TYR A 53 -7.59 -3.76 -7.49
C TYR A 53 -6.47 -4.80 -7.52
N ALA A 54 -5.31 -4.50 -6.92
CA ALA A 54 -4.19 -5.43 -6.81
C ALA A 54 -4.56 -6.68 -6.00
N LEU A 55 -5.17 -6.49 -4.82
CA LEU A 55 -5.62 -7.58 -3.95
C LEU A 55 -6.66 -8.47 -4.62
N ARG A 56 -7.52 -7.90 -5.47
CA ARG A 56 -8.46 -8.68 -6.30
C ARG A 56 -7.74 -9.56 -7.33
N GLN A 57 -6.61 -9.14 -7.89
CA GLN A 57 -5.87 -9.95 -8.88
C GLN A 57 -5.33 -11.25 -8.29
N VAL A 58 -5.04 -11.25 -6.98
CA VAL A 58 -4.49 -12.37 -6.22
C VAL A 58 -5.53 -13.05 -5.33
N SER A 59 -6.82 -12.80 -5.60
CA SER A 59 -7.96 -13.42 -4.90
C SER A 59 -7.90 -13.29 -3.37
N ALA A 60 -7.35 -12.17 -2.86
CA ALA A 60 -7.27 -11.91 -1.42
C ALA A 60 -8.67 -11.70 -0.83
N LYS A 61 -8.86 -12.09 0.44
CA LYS A 61 -10.09 -11.82 1.20
C LYS A 61 -9.97 -10.43 1.81
N VAL A 62 -10.67 -9.46 1.24
CA VAL A 62 -10.51 -8.05 1.64
C VAL A 62 -11.61 -7.61 2.61
N PHE A 63 -11.18 -7.07 3.74
CA PHE A 63 -11.98 -6.23 4.64
C PHE A 63 -11.63 -4.77 4.37
N LEU A 64 -12.63 -3.90 4.29
CA LEU A 64 -12.45 -2.48 3.99
C LEU A 64 -13.09 -1.64 5.07
N TRP A 65 -12.30 -0.74 5.66
CA TRP A 65 -12.81 0.26 6.58
C TRP A 65 -12.52 1.66 6.06
N ASN A 66 -13.46 2.59 6.28
CA ASN A 66 -13.23 4.01 6.06
C ASN A 66 -14.12 4.83 6.99
N ARG A 67 -13.59 5.95 7.52
CA ARG A 67 -14.34 6.88 8.39
C ARG A 67 -15.72 7.28 7.86
N THR A 68 -15.84 7.46 6.54
CA THR A 68 -17.13 7.69 5.87
C THR A 68 -17.53 6.39 5.18
N ARG A 69 -18.46 5.64 5.77
CA ARG A 69 -18.82 4.28 5.36
C ARG A 69 -19.26 4.20 3.91
N GLU A 70 -20.02 5.17 3.42
CA GLU A 70 -20.57 5.18 2.06
C GLU A 70 -19.46 5.19 1.00
N LYS A 71 -18.27 5.71 1.32
CA LYS A 71 -17.11 5.63 0.42
C LYS A 71 -16.56 4.20 0.35
N ALA A 72 -16.53 3.49 1.48
CA ALA A 72 -16.11 2.09 1.52
C ALA A 72 -17.13 1.21 0.77
N ASP A 73 -18.44 1.38 1.00
CA ASP A 73 -19.48 0.61 0.33
C ASP A 73 -19.35 0.67 -1.21
N ARG A 74 -19.16 1.87 -1.77
CA ARG A 74 -18.96 2.05 -3.22
C ARG A 74 -17.72 1.34 -3.76
N LEU A 75 -16.63 1.28 -2.98
CA LEU A 75 -15.42 0.57 -3.42
C LEU A 75 -15.57 -0.94 -3.22
N ALA A 76 -16.24 -1.37 -2.14
CA ALA A 76 -16.52 -2.76 -1.85
C ALA A 76 -17.37 -3.41 -2.92
N GLU A 77 -18.44 -2.74 -3.37
CA GLU A 77 -19.26 -3.19 -4.51
C GLU A 77 -18.43 -3.37 -5.77
N ARG A 78 -17.51 -2.42 -6.04
CA ARG A 78 -16.67 -2.45 -7.25
C ARG A 78 -15.59 -3.52 -7.23
N PHE A 79 -14.97 -3.75 -6.08
CA PHE A 79 -13.76 -4.58 -5.97
C PHE A 79 -13.97 -5.92 -5.25
N GLY A 80 -15.15 -6.16 -4.68
CA GLY A 80 -15.45 -7.40 -3.95
C GLY A 80 -14.79 -7.43 -2.58
N ALA A 81 -15.04 -6.41 -1.76
CA ALA A 81 -14.55 -6.35 -0.37
C ALA A 81 -15.73 -6.42 0.63
N ARG A 82 -15.45 -6.85 1.86
CA ARG A 82 -16.39 -6.78 2.98
C ARG A 82 -16.16 -5.49 3.76
N VAL A 83 -17.16 -4.61 3.83
CA VAL A 83 -17.08 -3.40 4.66
C VAL A 83 -17.27 -3.76 6.13
N VAL A 84 -16.46 -3.16 7.01
CA VAL A 84 -16.59 -3.25 8.47
C VAL A 84 -16.91 -1.89 9.07
N ASP A 85 -17.62 -1.86 10.20
CA ASP A 85 -17.98 -0.60 10.88
C ASP A 85 -16.79 -0.04 11.66
N ALA A 86 -16.04 -0.93 12.32
CA ALA A 86 -14.80 -0.62 13.01
C ALA A 86 -13.65 -1.49 12.47
N PRO A 87 -12.41 -0.95 12.33
CA PRO A 87 -11.25 -1.76 11.95
C PRO A 87 -11.05 -2.97 12.87
N GLU A 88 -11.37 -2.80 14.15
CA GLU A 88 -11.19 -3.79 15.21
C GLU A 88 -11.97 -5.09 14.96
N GLU A 89 -13.07 -5.05 14.19
CA GLU A 89 -13.85 -6.23 13.81
C GLU A 89 -13.05 -7.21 12.94
N ALA A 90 -12.12 -6.70 12.13
CA ALA A 90 -11.33 -7.52 11.21
C ALA A 90 -9.88 -7.68 11.67
N LEU A 91 -9.36 -6.78 12.51
CA LEU A 91 -7.96 -6.80 12.96
C LEU A 91 -7.51 -8.16 13.50
N GLY A 92 -8.41 -8.90 14.17
CA GLY A 92 -8.09 -10.23 14.70
C GLY A 92 -8.09 -11.36 13.66
N GLU A 93 -8.63 -11.16 12.47
CA GLU A 93 -8.90 -12.20 11.46
C GLU A 93 -8.00 -12.09 10.22
N VAL A 94 -7.23 -11.00 10.12
CA VAL A 94 -6.44 -10.68 8.93
C VAL A 94 -4.96 -11.04 9.08
N ASP A 95 -4.34 -11.45 7.99
CA ASP A 95 -2.89 -11.66 7.88
C ASP A 95 -2.14 -10.34 7.64
N VAL A 96 -2.78 -9.41 6.93
CA VAL A 96 -2.19 -8.14 6.50
C VAL A 96 -3.11 -6.97 6.85
N VAL A 97 -2.54 -5.89 7.38
CA VAL A 97 -3.24 -4.59 7.56
C VAL A 97 -2.56 -3.57 6.65
N VAL A 98 -3.32 -2.88 5.80
CA VAL A 98 -2.82 -1.90 4.84
C VAL A 98 -3.44 -0.53 5.11
N ASN A 99 -2.63 0.43 5.56
CA ASN A 99 -3.05 1.83 5.65
C ASN A 99 -2.90 2.53 4.30
N THR A 100 -4.02 2.99 3.74
CA THR A 100 -4.07 3.80 2.50
C THR A 100 -4.59 5.22 2.76
N THR A 101 -4.76 5.60 4.03
CA THR A 101 -5.17 6.95 4.43
C THR A 101 -3.97 7.90 4.48
N SER A 102 -4.25 9.18 4.67
CA SER A 102 -3.22 10.19 4.94
C SER A 102 -2.82 10.28 6.42
N VAL A 103 -3.43 9.48 7.31
CA VAL A 103 -3.14 9.49 8.75
C VAL A 103 -1.77 8.84 8.96
N GLY A 104 -0.85 9.58 9.58
CA GLY A 104 0.56 9.23 9.73
C GLY A 104 1.50 10.16 8.94
N LEU A 105 0.95 11.08 8.13
CA LEU A 105 1.73 12.11 7.45
C LEU A 105 2.20 13.17 8.45
N ARG A 106 1.39 13.53 9.44
CA ARG A 106 1.79 14.45 10.50
C ARG A 106 2.49 13.69 11.62
N GLU A 107 3.43 14.34 12.31
CA GLU A 107 4.15 13.70 13.42
C GLU A 107 3.25 13.36 14.61
N ASP A 108 2.19 14.13 14.80
CA ASP A 108 1.19 14.02 15.87
C ASP A 108 -0.01 13.14 15.51
N ASP A 109 -0.05 12.58 14.29
CA ASP A 109 -1.14 11.68 13.89
C ASP A 109 -1.10 10.38 14.71
N PRO A 110 -2.22 9.97 15.34
CA PRO A 110 -2.30 8.68 15.99
C PRO A 110 -2.36 7.54 14.96
N PRO A 111 -2.05 6.29 15.35
CA PRO A 111 -2.36 5.14 14.51
C PRO A 111 -3.84 5.12 14.11
N PRO A 112 -4.19 4.76 12.85
CA PRO A 112 -5.57 4.75 12.38
C PRO A 112 -6.41 3.58 12.95
N VAL A 113 -5.80 2.71 13.78
CA VAL A 113 -6.40 1.56 14.44
C VAL A 113 -5.81 1.38 15.84
N ASN A 114 -6.52 0.68 16.72
CA ASN A 114 -5.94 0.31 18.01
C ASN A 114 -4.82 -0.74 17.85
N ALA A 115 -3.57 -0.28 17.81
CA ALA A 115 -2.39 -1.13 17.64
C ALA A 115 -2.21 -2.21 18.72
N SER A 116 -2.82 -2.06 19.91
CA SER A 116 -2.76 -3.11 20.94
C SER A 116 -3.44 -4.42 20.52
N LEU A 117 -4.38 -4.34 19.56
CA LEU A 117 -5.09 -5.50 19.02
C LEU A 117 -4.33 -6.20 17.89
N LEU A 118 -3.21 -5.63 17.43
CA LEU A 118 -2.35 -6.29 16.44
C LEU A 118 -1.73 -7.56 17.04
N LYS A 119 -1.65 -8.59 16.20
CA LYS A 119 -1.06 -9.90 16.49
C LYS A 119 0.33 -9.99 15.87
N ARG A 120 1.26 -10.59 16.61
CA ARG A 120 2.69 -10.67 16.26
C ARG A 120 2.98 -11.19 14.84
N ASP A 121 2.17 -12.11 14.31
CA ASP A 121 2.45 -12.75 13.02
C ASP A 121 1.93 -11.94 11.81
N GLN A 122 1.21 -10.84 12.07
CA GLN A 122 0.67 -9.97 11.04
C GLN A 122 1.76 -9.17 10.33
N LEU A 123 1.47 -8.84 9.08
CA LEU A 123 2.17 -7.78 8.34
C LEU A 123 1.37 -6.49 8.40
N VAL A 124 2.01 -5.39 8.81
CA VAL A 124 1.41 -4.06 8.75
C VAL A 124 2.11 -3.23 7.68
N VAL A 125 1.36 -2.84 6.66
CA VAL A 125 1.81 -2.01 5.53
C VAL A 125 1.22 -0.63 5.67
N ASP A 126 2.04 0.41 5.50
CA ASP A 126 1.59 1.78 5.38
C ASP A 126 2.09 2.34 4.06
N LEU A 127 1.21 2.91 3.23
CA LEU A 127 1.62 3.48 1.93
C LEU A 127 2.42 4.78 2.09
N ILE A 128 2.52 5.32 3.30
CA ILE A 128 3.39 6.44 3.62
C ILE A 128 4.85 5.98 3.63
N TYR A 129 5.74 6.72 2.95
CA TYR A 129 7.14 6.33 2.69
C TYR A 129 8.10 6.57 3.86
N LYS A 130 7.59 6.72 5.08
CA LYS A 130 8.35 6.95 6.31
C LYS A 130 7.82 6.06 7.44
N GLU A 131 8.55 6.00 8.55
CA GLU A 131 8.04 5.39 9.77
C GLU A 131 6.83 6.18 10.30
N THR A 132 5.65 5.58 10.30
CA THR A 132 4.44 6.18 10.89
C THR A 132 4.24 5.68 12.33
N ALA A 133 3.34 6.33 13.08
CA ALA A 133 2.96 5.85 14.41
C ALA A 133 2.39 4.42 14.37
N LEU A 134 1.67 4.08 13.30
CA LEU A 134 1.16 2.72 13.06
C LEU A 134 2.29 1.71 12.93
N LEU A 135 3.27 1.95 12.06
CA LEU A 135 4.39 1.03 11.83
C LEU A 135 5.24 0.88 13.09
N ARG A 136 5.47 1.98 13.83
CA ARG A 136 6.20 1.94 15.10
C ARG A 136 5.48 1.05 16.13
N ALA A 137 4.19 1.30 16.36
CA ALA A 137 3.40 0.52 17.30
C ALA A 137 3.29 -0.95 16.87
N ALA A 138 3.13 -1.24 15.58
CA ALA A 138 3.13 -2.59 15.05
C ALA A 138 4.46 -3.33 15.32
N ARG A 139 5.60 -2.65 15.13
CA ARG A 139 6.93 -3.21 15.44
C ARG A 139 7.10 -3.49 16.93
N GLU A 140 6.62 -2.61 17.81
CA GLU A 140 6.62 -2.84 19.26
C GLU A 140 5.76 -4.05 19.67
N ARG A 141 4.71 -4.36 18.91
CA ARG A 141 3.89 -5.57 19.05
C ARG A 141 4.54 -6.83 18.44
N GLY A 142 5.70 -6.69 17.82
CA GLY A 142 6.44 -7.77 17.16
C GLY A 142 5.93 -8.13 15.76
N CYS A 143 5.10 -7.28 15.15
CA CYS A 143 4.62 -7.47 13.78
C CYS A 143 5.75 -7.26 12.77
N ARG A 144 5.61 -7.86 11.60
CA ARG A 144 6.37 -7.42 10.42
C ARG A 144 5.78 -6.11 9.91
N VAL A 145 6.63 -5.24 9.38
CA VAL A 145 6.21 -3.93 8.88
C VAL A 145 6.81 -3.62 7.53
N GLN A 146 6.08 -2.86 6.71
CA GLN A 146 6.57 -2.31 5.44
C GLN A 146 6.00 -0.90 5.26
N ASN A 147 6.86 0.07 4.99
CA ASN A 147 6.43 1.41 4.59
C ASN A 147 6.21 1.48 3.06
N GLY A 148 5.74 2.62 2.56
CA GLY A 148 5.38 2.73 1.14
C GLY A 148 6.56 2.84 0.18
N PHE A 149 7.81 2.87 0.67
CA PHE A 149 8.98 3.14 -0.16
C PHE A 149 9.15 2.14 -1.32
N PRO A 150 9.01 0.81 -1.12
CA PRO A 150 9.09 -0.14 -2.24
C PRO A 150 7.99 0.10 -3.27
N MET A 151 6.75 0.42 -2.83
CA MET A 151 5.65 0.76 -3.75
C MET A 151 6.00 1.98 -4.61
N LEU A 152 6.57 3.04 -4.00
CA LEU A 152 7.02 4.24 -4.70
C LEU A 152 8.06 3.93 -5.79
N VAL A 153 9.03 3.05 -5.49
CA VAL A 153 10.04 2.60 -6.46
C VAL A 153 9.39 1.82 -7.61
N TYR A 154 8.54 0.84 -7.29
CA TYR A 154 7.99 -0.06 -8.30
C TYR A 154 6.96 0.60 -9.21
N GLN A 155 6.11 1.50 -8.71
CA GLN A 155 5.20 2.26 -9.59
C GLN A 155 5.99 3.17 -10.55
N GLY A 156 7.10 3.73 -10.08
CA GLY A 156 7.98 4.59 -10.88
C GLY A 156 8.72 3.78 -11.95
N ALA A 157 9.19 2.59 -11.59
CA ALA A 157 9.82 1.66 -12.52
C ALA A 157 8.86 1.23 -13.65
N GLU A 158 7.60 0.95 -13.31
CA GLU A 158 6.60 0.60 -14.33
C GLU A 158 6.24 1.81 -15.20
N SER A 159 6.16 3.01 -14.62
CA SER A 159 5.97 4.25 -15.39
C SER A 159 7.13 4.49 -16.36
N PHE A 160 8.37 4.30 -15.91
CA PHE A 160 9.57 4.37 -16.75
C PHE A 160 9.49 3.40 -17.93
N ARG A 161 9.09 2.16 -17.68
CA ARG A 161 8.89 1.15 -18.74
C ARG A 161 7.84 1.60 -19.75
N ILE A 162 6.69 2.12 -19.29
CA ILE A 162 5.61 2.62 -20.17
C ILE A 162 6.11 3.73 -21.10
N TRP A 163 6.86 4.69 -20.56
CA TRP A 163 7.35 5.84 -21.31
C TRP A 163 8.48 5.49 -22.29
N THR A 164 9.41 4.65 -21.86
CA THR A 164 10.66 4.43 -22.59
C THR A 164 10.66 3.14 -23.41
N GLY A 165 9.80 2.18 -23.07
CA GLY A 165 9.88 0.80 -23.59
C GLY A 165 11.07 0.00 -23.06
N CYS A 166 11.91 0.60 -22.21
CA CYS A 166 13.13 -0.02 -21.68
C CYS A 166 12.87 -0.71 -20.35
N GLU A 167 13.74 -1.69 -20.02
CA GLU A 167 13.73 -2.32 -18.70
C GLU A 167 14.16 -1.30 -17.63
N PRO A 168 13.36 -1.07 -16.58
CA PRO A 168 13.69 -0.08 -15.55
C PRO A 168 14.89 -0.52 -14.72
N PRO A 169 15.88 0.35 -14.48
CA PRO A 169 17.01 0.05 -13.61
C PRO A 169 16.62 0.18 -12.13
N VAL A 170 15.75 -0.72 -11.64
CA VAL A 170 15.12 -0.65 -10.30
C VAL A 170 16.14 -0.44 -9.17
N ARG A 171 17.29 -1.12 -9.23
CA ARG A 171 18.35 -0.96 -8.24
C ARG A 171 18.90 0.47 -8.20
N VAL A 172 19.13 1.07 -9.36
CA VAL A 172 19.59 2.47 -9.46
C VAL A 172 18.52 3.40 -8.91
N MET A 173 17.27 3.23 -9.33
CA MET A 173 16.14 4.05 -8.85
C MET A 173 16.01 4.00 -7.32
N LYS A 174 16.14 2.80 -6.74
CA LYS A 174 16.11 2.60 -5.28
C LYS A 174 17.26 3.33 -4.59
N LEU A 175 18.50 3.12 -5.05
CA LEU A 175 19.69 3.73 -4.45
C LEU A 175 19.68 5.26 -4.56
N SER A 176 19.26 5.80 -5.70
CA SER A 176 19.17 7.25 -5.89
C SER A 176 18.22 7.90 -4.90
N LEU A 177 17.05 7.30 -4.61
CA LEU A 177 16.16 7.85 -3.60
C LEU A 177 16.82 7.86 -2.20
N LEU A 178 17.54 6.78 -1.84
CA LEU A 178 18.26 6.70 -0.57
C LEU A 178 19.32 7.81 -0.42
N GLU A 179 20.07 8.08 -1.50
CA GLU A 179 21.11 9.13 -1.53
C GLU A 179 20.52 10.54 -1.40
N PHE A 180 19.34 10.80 -1.96
CA PHE A 180 18.64 12.10 -1.85
C PHE A 180 17.91 12.30 -0.51
N GLY A 181 18.22 11.51 0.51
CA GLY A 181 17.70 11.70 1.87
C GLY A 181 16.31 11.07 2.10
N TYR A 182 15.80 10.24 1.19
CA TYR A 182 14.77 9.28 1.57
C TYR A 182 15.44 8.18 2.38
N ILE A 183 15.47 8.34 3.70
CA ILE A 183 15.94 7.29 4.62
C ILE A 183 14.71 6.53 5.11
N PRO A 184 14.28 5.44 4.45
CA PRO A 184 13.37 4.50 5.08
C PRO A 184 14.11 3.92 6.29
N THR A 185 13.50 4.10 7.46
CA THR A 185 14.01 3.69 8.78
C THR A 185 14.52 2.25 8.82
N ASP A 186 13.97 1.35 7.99
CA ASP A 186 14.37 -0.07 7.90
C ASP A 186 15.58 -0.38 7.00
N TYR A 187 16.04 0.51 6.11
CA TYR A 187 17.18 0.22 5.20
C TYR A 187 18.53 0.71 5.73
N SER A 188 18.55 1.33 6.92
CA SER A 188 19.80 1.69 7.62
C SER A 188 20.56 0.46 8.18
N ARG A 189 20.00 -0.74 8.02
CA ARG A 189 20.55 -2.01 8.51
C ARG A 189 20.34 -3.12 7.48
N THR A 190 21.09 -3.07 6.39
CA THR A 190 21.38 -4.27 5.59
C THR A 190 22.86 -4.17 5.20
N PRO A 191 23.68 -5.20 5.48
CA PRO A 191 25.13 -5.15 5.26
C PRO A 191 25.53 -4.91 3.81
#